data_AF-A0A1Y1WCC8-F1
#
_entry.id   AF-A0A1Y1WCC8-F1
#
_cell.length_a   1.000
_cell.length_b   1.000
_cell.length_c   1.000
_cell.angle_alpha   90.00
_cell.angle_beta   90.00
_cell.angle_gamma   90.00
#
_symmetry.space_group_name_H-M   'P 1'
#
loop_
_entity.id
_entity.type
_entity.pdbx_description
1 polymer ?
#
loop_
_entity_poly.entity_id
_entity_poly.type
_entity_poly.pdbx_seq_one_letter_code
_entity_poly.pdbx_strand_id
1 'polypeptide(L)'
;MVVERVAELAESPETAEKSVVFSQWTAMLNLIEPQLKRNNIRFARLDGTMSRMQRTANLAKFKNDPGVRVLLVSLKAGGVGLNLAYATHVFVMDAFWNPSVEHQAIDRVHRLGQTKPVSVTRYFVRDSIEEKILKLQQRKGKIVDISLMDKERAQNPDSLLRLDDLSMLFG
;
A
#
# COMPACT_ATOMS: atom_id res chain seq x y z
N MET A 1 -9.46 -12.61 -5.79
CA MET A 1 -8.19 -11.91 -6.12
C MET A 1 -7.32 -11.58 -4.90
N VAL A 2 -7.48 -10.46 -4.15
CA VAL A 2 -6.60 -10.19 -2.97
C VAL A 2 -6.87 -11.12 -1.79
N VAL A 3 -8.14 -11.42 -1.51
CA VAL A 3 -8.52 -12.30 -0.39
C VAL A 3 -8.05 -13.72 -0.62
N GLU A 4 -8.21 -14.24 -1.85
CA GLU A 4 -7.65 -15.54 -2.27
C GLU A 4 -6.13 -15.57 -2.07
N ARG A 5 -5.42 -14.56 -2.57
CA ARG A 5 -3.96 -14.52 -2.45
C ARG A 5 -3.52 -14.49 -0.99
N VAL A 6 -4.22 -13.74 -0.15
CA VAL A 6 -3.97 -13.68 1.28
C VAL A 6 -4.34 -14.99 1.98
N ALA A 7 -5.39 -15.68 1.54
CA ALA A 7 -5.80 -17.00 2.04
C ALA A 7 -4.71 -18.04 1.75
N GLU A 8 -4.23 -18.12 0.51
CA GLU A 8 -3.12 -18.99 0.10
C GLU A 8 -1.87 -18.79 0.98
N LEU A 9 -1.51 -17.53 1.23
CA LEU A 9 -0.37 -17.19 2.10
C LEU A 9 -0.63 -17.52 3.57
N ALA A 10 -1.88 -17.45 4.02
CA ALA A 10 -2.27 -17.80 5.38
C ALA A 10 -2.26 -19.32 5.62
N GLU A 11 -2.60 -20.11 4.60
CA GLU A 11 -2.65 -21.58 4.64
C GLU A 11 -1.26 -22.23 4.68
N SER A 12 -0.23 -21.59 4.13
CA SER A 12 1.15 -22.08 4.22
C SER A 12 1.63 -22.11 5.68
N PRO A 13 1.73 -23.29 6.33
CA PRO A 13 2.02 -23.39 7.76
C PRO A 13 3.50 -23.09 8.07
N GLU A 14 4.38 -23.25 7.08
CA GLU A 14 5.83 -23.18 7.26
C GLU A 14 6.37 -21.75 7.42
N THR A 15 5.68 -20.73 6.89
CA THR A 15 6.31 -19.39 6.79
C THR A 15 5.67 -18.29 7.64
N ALA A 16 4.49 -18.53 8.24
CA ALA A 16 3.77 -17.58 9.11
C ALA A 16 3.80 -16.12 8.58
N GLU A 17 3.78 -15.96 7.26
CA GLU A 17 3.97 -14.70 6.55
C GLU A 17 2.84 -13.71 6.82
N LYS A 18 3.23 -12.46 7.09
CA LYS A 18 2.29 -11.37 7.36
C LYS A 18 2.14 -10.50 6.12
N SER A 19 0.90 -10.11 5.85
CA SER A 19 0.50 -9.32 4.70
C SER A 19 -0.04 -7.97 5.13
N VAL A 20 0.31 -6.91 4.40
CA VAL A 20 -0.27 -5.57 4.56
C VAL A 20 -1.08 -5.25 3.31
N VAL A 21 -2.33 -4.84 3.50
CA VAL A 21 -3.20 -4.39 2.42
C VAL A 21 -3.41 -2.89 2.57
N PHE A 22 -2.89 -2.13 1.62
CA PHE A 22 -3.03 -0.69 1.55
C PHE A 22 -4.15 -0.28 0.60
N SER A 23 -4.93 0.71 1.03
CA SER A 23 -5.89 1.41 0.16
C SER A 23 -5.98 2.87 0.58
N GLN A 24 -6.25 3.76 -0.36
CA GLN A 24 -6.57 5.16 -0.02
C GLN A 24 -8.01 5.33 0.47
N TRP A 25 -8.90 4.39 0.12
CA TRP A 25 -10.32 4.45 0.39
C TRP A 25 -10.69 3.52 1.54
N THR A 26 -11.18 4.08 2.64
CA THR A 26 -11.73 3.26 3.74
C THR A 26 -12.91 2.41 3.28
N ALA A 27 -13.65 2.85 2.27
CA ALA A 27 -14.70 2.08 1.61
C ALA A 27 -14.16 0.76 1.02
N MET A 28 -12.98 0.77 0.40
CA MET A 28 -12.36 -0.45 -0.13
C MET A 28 -11.96 -1.41 0.99
N LEU A 29 -11.45 -0.89 2.11
CA LEU A 29 -11.18 -1.73 3.30
C LEU A 29 -12.48 -2.34 3.87
N ASN A 30 -13.57 -1.57 3.88
CA ASN A 30 -14.90 -2.06 4.30
C ASN A 30 -15.43 -3.15 3.35
N LEU A 31 -15.03 -3.14 2.08
CA LEU A 31 -15.34 -4.22 1.15
C LEU A 31 -14.45 -5.44 1.36
N ILE A 32 -13.19 -5.30 1.76
CA ILE A 32 -12.29 -6.45 1.97
C ILE A 32 -12.59 -7.17 3.29
N GLU A 33 -12.95 -6.43 4.32
CA GLU A 33 -13.13 -6.93 5.68
C GLU A 33 -14.11 -8.12 5.80
N PRO A 34 -15.34 -8.07 5.23
CA PRO A 34 -16.29 -9.17 5.34
C PRO A 34 -15.82 -10.43 4.60
N GLN A 35 -14.97 -10.28 3.58
CA GLN A 35 -14.44 -11.38 2.79
C GLN A 35 -13.36 -12.10 3.59
N LEU A 36 -12.49 -11.37 4.29
CA LEU A 36 -11.53 -11.97 5.22
C LEU A 36 -12.25 -12.74 6.34
N LYS A 37 -13.31 -12.17 6.92
CA LYS A 37 -14.14 -12.84 7.94
C LYS A 37 -14.76 -14.13 7.41
N ARG A 38 -15.35 -14.10 6.21
CA ARG A 38 -15.97 -15.28 5.57
C ARG A 38 -14.97 -16.42 5.33
N ASN A 39 -13.70 -16.09 5.11
CA ASN A 39 -12.63 -17.08 4.92
C ASN A 39 -11.88 -17.40 6.23
N ASN A 40 -12.40 -17.01 7.40
CA ASN A 40 -11.77 -17.22 8.70
C ASN A 40 -10.34 -16.65 8.84
N ILE A 41 -10.00 -15.63 8.04
CA ILE A 41 -8.69 -14.99 8.09
C ILE A 41 -8.72 -13.91 9.15
N ARG A 42 -7.91 -14.04 10.21
CA ARG A 42 -7.83 -13.01 11.24
C ARG A 42 -6.94 -11.86 10.77
N PHE A 43 -7.44 -10.65 10.98
CA PHE A 43 -6.79 -9.42 10.55
C PHE A 43 -6.83 -8.37 11.66
N ALA A 44 -5.98 -7.36 11.51
CA ALA A 44 -6.04 -6.10 12.24
C ALA A 44 -6.31 -4.97 11.24
N ARG A 45 -6.78 -3.83 11.74
CA ARG A 45 -7.11 -2.67 10.92
C ARG A 45 -6.50 -1.41 11.49
N LEU A 46 -6.08 -0.51 10.61
CA LEU A 46 -5.52 0.79 10.95
C LEU A 46 -6.04 1.83 9.97
N ASP A 47 -6.96 2.68 10.43
CA ASP A 47 -7.48 3.78 9.63
C ASP A 47 -7.59 5.09 10.44
N GLY A 48 -8.04 6.15 9.77
CA GLY A 48 -8.10 7.51 10.30
C GLY A 48 -9.15 7.72 11.40
N THR A 49 -10.09 6.79 11.57
CA THR A 49 -11.16 6.91 12.59
C THR A 49 -10.74 6.35 13.95
N MET A 50 -9.61 5.65 14.02
CA MET A 50 -9.14 5.00 15.24
C MET A 50 -8.41 5.95 16.17
N SER A 51 -8.64 5.81 17.47
CA SER A 51 -7.86 6.50 18.51
C SER A 51 -6.42 5.99 18.54
N ARG A 52 -5.51 6.79 19.11
CA ARG A 52 -4.10 6.41 19.27
C ARG A 52 -3.92 5.07 20.00
N MET A 53 -4.71 4.84 21.05
CA MET A 53 -4.70 3.60 21.82
C MET A 53 -5.11 2.39 20.97
N GLN A 54 -6.19 2.52 20.19
CA GLN A 54 -6.66 1.46 19.30
C GLN A 54 -5.63 1.12 18.21
N ARG A 55 -4.94 2.14 17.66
CA ARG A 55 -3.89 1.96 16.66
C ARG A 55 -2.72 1.16 17.24
N THR A 56 -2.24 1.53 18.43
CA THR A 56 -1.17 0.80 19.12
C THR A 56 -1.58 -0.65 19.40
N ALA A 57 -2.81 -0.88 19.87
CA ALA A 57 -3.31 -2.23 20.15
C ALA A 57 -3.39 -3.08 18.87
N ASN A 58 -3.88 -2.53 17.76
CA ASN A 58 -3.96 -3.25 16.48
C ASN A 58 -2.59 -3.57 15.89
N LEU A 59 -1.62 -2.64 16.00
CA LEU A 59 -0.24 -2.89 15.58
C LEU A 59 0.42 -3.97 16.45
N ALA A 60 0.26 -3.89 17.77
CA ALA A 60 0.77 -4.91 18.69
C ALA A 60 0.15 -6.28 18.40
N LYS A 61 -1.16 -6.33 18.14
CA LYS A 61 -1.86 -7.55 17.74
C LYS A 61 -1.31 -8.11 16.44
N PHE A 62 -1.18 -7.26 15.41
CA PHE A 62 -0.60 -7.68 14.13
C PHE A 62 0.84 -8.14 14.25
N LYS A 63 1.66 -7.54 15.12
CA LYS A 63 3.05 -7.93 15.33
C LYS A 63 3.17 -9.26 16.10
N ASN A 64 2.45 -9.38 17.21
CA ASN A 64 2.72 -10.41 18.22
C ASN A 64 1.80 -11.64 18.12
N ASP A 65 0.60 -11.52 17.54
CA ASP A 65 -0.30 -12.66 17.37
C ASP A 65 0.04 -13.39 16.04
N PRO A 66 0.52 -14.65 16.08
CA PRO A 66 0.89 -15.37 14.87
C PRO A 66 -0.28 -15.60 13.92
N GLY A 67 -1.49 -15.82 14.41
CA GLY A 67 -2.63 -16.07 13.52
C GLY A 67 -3.35 -14.80 13.08
N VAL A 68 -2.90 -13.60 13.47
CA VAL A 68 -3.30 -12.36 12.78
C VAL A 68 -2.32 -12.12 11.65
N ARG A 69 -2.73 -12.51 10.45
CA ARG A 69 -1.86 -12.58 9.27
C ARG A 69 -1.97 -11.36 8.37
N VAL A 70 -3.00 -10.54 8.56
CA VAL A 70 -3.32 -9.42 7.67
C VAL A 70 -3.45 -8.12 8.46
N LEU A 71 -2.88 -7.04 7.93
CA LEU A 71 -3.13 -5.68 8.38
C LEU A 71 -3.77 -4.87 7.24
N LEU A 72 -4.99 -4.39 7.48
CA LEU A 72 -5.66 -3.45 6.60
C LEU A 72 -5.26 -2.02 6.99
N VAL A 73 -4.69 -1.25 6.06
CA VAL A 73 -4.21 0.12 6.33
C VAL A 73 -4.80 1.10 5.35
N SER A 74 -5.45 2.15 5.86
CA SER A 74 -5.79 3.29 5.01
C SER A 74 -4.60 4.22 4.89
N LEU A 75 -4.25 4.63 3.68
CA LEU A 75 -3.02 5.38 3.43
C LEU A 75 -3.04 6.81 4.00
N LYS A 76 -4.22 7.41 4.18
CA LYS A 76 -4.38 8.64 4.99
C LYS A 76 -3.93 8.46 6.45
N ALA A 77 -4.05 7.24 6.99
CA ALA A 77 -3.57 6.90 8.32
C ALA A 77 -2.10 6.45 8.34
N GLY A 78 -1.47 6.23 7.19
CA GLY A 78 -0.09 5.76 7.04
C GLY A 78 1.02 6.78 7.34
N GLY A 79 0.67 8.07 7.45
CA GLY A 79 1.62 9.15 7.80
C GLY A 79 2.23 9.06 9.20
N VAL A 80 1.77 8.10 10.02
CA VAL A 80 2.15 7.96 11.43
C VAL A 80 3.28 6.93 11.58
N GLY A 81 4.49 7.24 11.10
CA GLY A 81 5.75 6.56 11.49
C GLY A 81 5.74 5.03 11.66
N LEU A 82 4.92 4.30 10.89
CA LEU A 82 4.65 2.89 11.13
C LEU A 82 5.93 2.05 10.93
N ASN A 83 6.12 1.02 11.76
CA ASN A 83 7.13 -0.01 11.53
C ASN A 83 6.41 -1.32 11.23
N LEU A 84 6.55 -1.77 9.99
CA LEU A 84 5.90 -2.96 9.43
C LEU A 84 6.95 -3.94 8.89
N ALA A 85 8.20 -3.86 9.36
CA ALA A 85 9.35 -4.66 8.90
C ALA A 85 9.25 -6.18 9.17
N TYR A 86 8.09 -6.67 9.57
CA TYR A 86 7.76 -8.07 9.81
C TYR A 86 6.68 -8.59 8.85
N ALA A 87 6.18 -7.75 7.93
CA ALA A 87 5.34 -8.17 6.82
C ALA A 87 6.21 -8.47 5.59
N THR A 88 5.85 -9.51 4.84
CA THR A 88 6.59 -9.95 3.64
C THR A 88 5.79 -9.74 2.36
N HIS A 89 4.49 -9.48 2.46
CA HIS A 89 3.63 -9.22 1.32
C HIS A 89 2.91 -7.90 1.48
N VAL A 90 2.93 -7.10 0.42
CA VAL A 90 2.27 -5.80 0.36
C VAL A 90 1.31 -5.82 -0.83
N PHE A 91 0.04 -5.58 -0.55
CA PHE A 91 -1.00 -5.45 -1.56
C PHE A 91 -1.45 -3.99 -1.62
N VAL A 92 -1.30 -3.36 -2.78
CA VAL A 92 -1.78 -2.00 -3.02
C VAL A 92 -3.05 -2.10 -3.87
N MET A 93 -4.17 -1.68 -3.31
CA MET A 93 -5.49 -1.93 -3.92
C MET A 93 -5.91 -0.89 -4.95
N ASP A 94 -5.37 0.33 -4.88
CA ASP A 94 -5.76 1.45 -5.74
C ASP A 94 -4.52 2.21 -6.22
N ALA A 95 -4.56 2.76 -7.43
CA ALA A 95 -3.48 3.59 -7.95
C ALA A 95 -3.46 4.98 -7.27
N PHE A 96 -2.27 5.43 -6.87
CA PHE A 96 -2.06 6.74 -6.22
C PHE A 96 -1.80 7.85 -7.23
N TRP A 97 -2.30 9.05 -6.97
CA TRP A 97 -1.93 10.22 -7.77
C TRP A 97 -0.48 10.63 -7.55
N ASN A 98 0.00 10.53 -6.31
CA ASN A 98 1.37 10.82 -5.92
C ASN A 98 2.12 9.51 -5.62
N PRO A 99 3.05 9.05 -6.49
CA PRO A 99 3.83 7.84 -6.27
C PRO A 99 4.59 7.83 -4.94
N SER A 100 5.06 9.00 -4.49
CA SER A 100 5.87 9.13 -3.27
C SER A 100 5.12 8.67 -2.03
N VAL A 101 3.79 8.83 -1.99
CA VAL A 101 2.95 8.36 -0.87
C VAL A 101 2.93 6.84 -0.79
N GLU A 102 2.80 6.18 -1.95
CA GLU A 102 2.83 4.72 -2.04
C GLU A 102 4.22 4.17 -1.71
N HIS A 103 5.27 4.76 -2.28
CA HIS A 103 6.66 4.38 -2.01
C HIS A 103 6.98 4.51 -0.52
N GLN A 104 6.61 5.63 0.11
CA GLN A 104 6.82 5.82 1.55
C GLN A 104 6.09 4.78 2.40
N ALA A 105 4.92 4.31 1.95
CA ALA A 105 4.18 3.26 2.65
C ALA A 105 4.83 1.88 2.51
N ILE A 106 5.31 1.56 1.31
CA ILE A 106 6.08 0.35 1.02
C ILE A 106 7.40 0.36 1.83
N ASP A 107 8.06 1.52 1.94
CA ASP A 107 9.28 1.70 2.74
C ASP A 107 9.07 1.39 4.23
N ARG A 108 7.83 1.45 4.75
CA ARG A 108 7.54 1.01 6.13
C ARG A 108 7.71 -0.48 6.33
N VAL A 109 7.63 -1.26 5.25
CA VAL A 109 7.81 -2.71 5.21
C VAL A 109 9.25 -3.09 4.88
N HIS A 110 9.92 -2.33 4.01
CA HIS A 110 11.36 -2.49 3.71
C HIS A 110 12.30 -1.88 4.76
N ARG A 111 11.77 -1.38 5.87
CA ARG A 111 12.53 -0.67 6.90
C ARG A 111 13.56 -1.58 7.60
N LEU A 112 14.55 -0.95 8.24
CA LEU A 112 15.52 -1.61 9.14
C LEU A 112 14.80 -2.58 10.10
N GLY A 113 15.24 -3.85 10.08
CA GLY A 113 14.62 -4.95 10.81
C GLY A 113 13.94 -6.00 9.91
N GLN A 114 13.73 -5.69 8.63
CA GLN A 114 13.26 -6.65 7.64
C GLN A 114 14.41 -7.57 7.21
N THR A 115 14.22 -8.88 7.34
CA THR A 115 15.22 -9.89 6.97
C THR A 115 14.75 -10.81 5.85
N LYS A 116 13.46 -10.75 5.50
CA LYS A 116 12.85 -11.59 4.46
C LYS A 116 12.61 -10.76 3.18
N PRO A 117 12.61 -11.41 2.00
CA PRO A 117 12.16 -10.77 0.77
C PRO A 117 10.74 -10.23 0.91
N VAL A 118 10.52 -9.01 0.42
CA VAL A 118 9.20 -8.37 0.42
C VAL A 118 8.66 -8.38 -1.00
N SER A 119 7.46 -8.92 -1.18
CA SER A 119 6.73 -8.85 -2.45
C SER A 119 5.72 -7.71 -2.41
N VAL A 120 5.63 -6.95 -3.50
CA VAL A 120 4.65 -5.87 -3.66
C VAL A 120 3.78 -6.17 -4.88
N THR A 121 2.48 -6.34 -4.66
CA THR A 121 1.48 -6.56 -5.71
C THR A 121 0.58 -5.34 -5.79
N ARG A 122 0.47 -4.75 -6.98
CA ARG A 122 -0.42 -3.61 -7.25
C ARG A 122 -1.60 -4.07 -8.07
N TYR A 123 -2.80 -3.75 -7.59
CA TYR A 123 -4.03 -3.96 -8.33
C TYR A 123 -4.47 -2.66 -8.98
N PHE A 124 -4.97 -2.78 -10.21
CA PHE A 124 -5.59 -1.70 -10.95
C PHE A 124 -6.58 -2.30 -11.94
N VAL A 125 -7.57 -1.50 -12.33
CA VAL A 125 -8.55 -1.88 -13.35
C VAL A 125 -8.01 -1.50 -14.74
N ARG A 126 -7.99 -2.47 -15.65
CA ARG A 126 -7.64 -2.25 -17.07
C ARG A 126 -8.67 -1.33 -17.74
N ASP A 127 -8.22 -0.57 -18.73
CA ASP A 127 -9.06 0.36 -19.49
C ASP A 127 -9.77 1.39 -18.60
N SER A 128 -9.13 1.77 -17.50
CA SER A 128 -9.68 2.69 -16.51
C SER A 128 -8.75 3.88 -16.24
N ILE A 129 -9.25 4.83 -15.45
CA ILE A 129 -8.45 5.97 -15.01
C ILE A 129 -7.24 5.52 -14.17
N GLU A 130 -7.32 4.40 -13.46
CA GLU A 130 -6.20 3.86 -12.67
C GLU A 130 -5.03 3.46 -13.56
N GLU A 131 -5.31 2.88 -14.72
CA GLU A 131 -4.27 2.55 -15.70
C GLU A 131 -3.63 3.83 -16.28
N LYS A 132 -4.44 4.86 -16.56
CA LYS A 132 -3.93 6.17 -17.01
C LYS A 132 -3.03 6.81 -15.93
N ILE A 133 -3.42 6.72 -14.65
CA ILE A 133 -2.62 7.16 -13.51
C ILE A 133 -1.27 6.43 -13.49
N LEU A 134 -1.25 5.11 -13.60
CA LEU A 134 -0.02 4.33 -13.61
C LEU A 134 0.91 4.72 -14.77
N LYS A 135 0.35 4.93 -15.98
CA LYS A 135 1.12 5.41 -17.14
C LYS A 135 1.72 6.80 -16.90
N LEU A 136 0.99 7.70 -16.25
CA LEU A 136 1.50 9.01 -15.86
C LEU A 136 2.63 8.90 -14.83
N GLN A 137 2.47 8.07 -13.81
CA GLN A 137 3.54 7.84 -12.83
C GLN A 137 4.81 7.32 -13.50
N GLN A 138 4.70 6.36 -14.41
CA GLN A 138 5.85 5.83 -15.16
C GLN A 138 6.52 6.89 -16.03
N ARG A 139 5.74 7.76 -16.69
CA ARG A 139 6.28 8.89 -17.45
C ARG A 139 7.05 9.85 -16.53
N LYS A 140 6.47 10.24 -15.39
CA LYS A 140 7.12 11.12 -14.43
C LYS A 140 8.36 10.48 -13.81
N GLY A 141 8.32 9.19 -13.48
CA GLY A 141 9.47 8.43 -12.98
C GLY A 141 10.64 8.43 -13.96
N LYS A 142 10.38 8.14 -15.24
CA LYS A 142 11.42 8.19 -16.30
C LYS A 142 12.01 9.60 -16.44
N ILE A 143 11.19 10.65 -16.36
CA ILE A 143 11.67 12.04 -16.44
C ILE A 143 12.56 12.36 -15.23
N VAL A 144 12.20 11.90 -14.02
CA VAL A 144 13.02 12.09 -12.81
C VAL A 144 14.33 11.31 -12.93
N ASP A 145 14.32 10.05 -13.39
CA ASP A 145 15.54 9.27 -13.58
C ASP A 145 16.50 9.93 -14.58
N ILE A 146 15.97 10.46 -15.69
CA ILE A 146 16.75 11.21 -16.68
C ILE A 146 17.27 12.54 -16.09
N SER A 147 16.44 13.26 -15.33
CA SER A 147 16.81 14.55 -14.72
C SER A 147 17.79 14.40 -13.56
N LEU A 148 17.90 13.22 -12.94
CA LEU A 148 18.92 12.92 -11.93
C LEU A 148 20.29 12.65 -12.57
N MET A 149 20.33 12.29 -13.86
CA MET A 149 21.56 12.23 -14.66
C MET A 149 22.03 13.64 -15.06
N ASP A 150 21.11 14.58 -15.25
CA ASP A 150 21.38 16.00 -15.50
C ASP A 150 21.13 16.86 -14.23
N LYS A 151 22.08 16.85 -13.31
CA LYS A 151 22.05 17.72 -12.11
C LYS A 151 21.88 19.19 -12.52
N GLU A 152 20.66 19.73 -12.40
CA GLU A 152 20.34 21.11 -11.94
C GLU A 152 18.87 21.57 -12.05
N ARG A 153 17.88 20.75 -12.47
CA ARG A 153 16.49 21.23 -12.69
C ARG A 153 15.36 20.55 -11.91
N ALA A 154 15.58 20.15 -10.67
CA ALA A 154 14.52 19.62 -9.80
C ALA A 154 14.04 20.65 -8.76
N GLN A 155 13.42 21.74 -9.21
CA GLN A 155 12.66 22.62 -8.30
C GLN A 155 11.16 22.33 -8.45
N ASN A 156 10.55 21.82 -7.38
CA ASN A 156 9.13 21.49 -7.16
C ASN A 156 8.57 20.15 -7.70
N PRO A 157 8.78 19.03 -6.96
CA PRO A 157 8.04 17.78 -7.16
C PRO A 157 6.55 17.84 -6.73
N ASP A 158 6.13 18.92 -6.05
CA ASP A 158 4.76 19.13 -5.54
C ASP A 158 3.86 19.97 -6.47
N SER A 159 4.30 20.25 -7.70
CA SER A 159 3.44 20.95 -8.67
C SER A 159 2.30 20.04 -9.14
N LEU A 160 1.15 20.23 -8.50
CA LEU A 160 -0.21 19.90 -8.91
C LEU A 160 -0.33 19.60 -10.40
N LEU A 161 -0.99 18.47 -10.72
CA LEU A 161 -1.46 18.05 -12.04
C LEU A 161 -1.45 19.19 -13.05
N ARG A 162 -0.49 19.17 -13.99
CA ARG A 162 -0.47 20.17 -15.06
C ARG A 162 -1.69 19.95 -15.96
N LEU A 163 -2.10 20.98 -16.69
CA LEU A 163 -3.19 20.88 -17.67
C LEU A 163 -2.99 19.70 -18.64
N ASP A 164 -1.74 19.41 -19.00
CA ASP A 164 -1.39 18.26 -19.84
C ASP A 164 -1.64 16.90 -19.15
N ASP A 165 -1.40 16.81 -17.83
CA ASP A 165 -1.70 15.60 -17.05
C ASP A 165 -3.22 15.37 -16.98
N LEU A 166 -4.00 16.44 -16.79
CA LEU A 166 -5.47 16.38 -16.77
C LEU A 166 -6.04 15.97 -18.12
N SER A 167 -5.50 16.52 -19.21
CA SER A 167 -5.85 16.12 -20.58
C SER A 167 -5.57 14.63 -20.81
N MET A 168 -4.44 14.12 -20.32
CA MET A 168 -4.13 12.69 -20.46
C MET A 168 -5.06 11.77 -19.65
N LEU A 169 -5.61 12.25 -18.54
CA LEU A 169 -6.51 11.48 -17.67
C LEU A 169 -7.94 11.45 -18.20
N PHE A 170 -8.44 12.60 -18.62
CA PHE A 170 -9.86 12.82 -18.92
C PHE A 170 -10.15 13.04 -20.41
N GLY A 171 -9.13 13.26 -21.23
CA GLY A 171 -9.22 13.21 -22.70
C GLY A 171 -9.11 11.81 -23.27
#